data_AF-R9M1A4-F1
#
_entry.id   AF-R9M1A4-F1
#
_cell.length_a   1.000
_cell.length_b   1.000
_cell.length_c   1.000
_cell.angle_alpha   90.00
_cell.angle_beta   90.00
_cell.angle_gamma   90.00
#
_symmetry.space_group_name_H-M   'P 1'
#
loop_
_entity.id
_entity.type
_entity.pdbx_description
1 polymer ?
#
loop_
_entity_poly.entity_id
_entity_poly.type
_entity_poly.pdbx_seq_one_letter_code
_entity_poly.pdbx_strand_id
1 'polypeptide(L)'
;MSTPRSVSVKRRLSAMITARFPDFLFTYEWQNTYGFVRRNPGRLYDYLLIGRTFEEYQAGRRGYLGVGPPGRGYNPDWYAWTTGDPWRRSLWNVEDYEDILYQQDRTAFLDDALKQLAEKIERDILPLYETIFPKLPSSELRQWQGLAECVLPQLEALAQENPDRWEELRKWQKAAARSRAVQAEPPEEMVRWHQEIRALPFFGEMYDQSPITRDHIFNWFTHAMQVHP
;
A
#
# COMPACT_ATOMS: atom_id res chain seq x y z
N MET A 1 27.95 -25.60 3.96
CA MET A 1 26.86 -25.71 4.96
C MET A 1 25.62 -25.06 4.36
N SER A 2 24.45 -25.72 4.38
CA SER A 2 23.23 -25.13 3.81
C SER A 2 22.79 -23.93 4.64
N THR A 3 22.50 -22.80 4.00
CA THR A 3 21.93 -21.61 4.63
C THR A 3 20.65 -22.01 5.40
N PRO A 4 20.51 -21.68 6.70
CA PRO A 4 19.29 -21.97 7.44
C PRO A 4 18.08 -21.36 6.72
N ARG A 5 17.06 -22.17 6.43
CA ARG A 5 15.81 -21.67 5.85
C ARG A 5 15.10 -20.80 6.88
N SER A 6 14.62 -19.64 6.45
CA SER A 6 13.79 -18.77 7.27
C SER A 6 12.51 -19.47 7.71
N VAL A 7 12.14 -19.29 8.97
CA VAL A 7 10.85 -19.74 9.52
C VAL A 7 9.72 -18.99 8.81
N SER A 8 8.64 -19.72 8.49
CA SER A 8 7.47 -19.12 7.86
C SER A 8 6.74 -18.19 8.82
N VAL A 9 6.68 -16.90 8.46
CA VAL A 9 6.06 -15.84 9.28
C VAL A 9 4.63 -15.56 8.83
N LYS A 10 4.39 -15.45 7.52
CA LYS A 10 3.16 -14.94 6.89
C LYS A 10 1.88 -15.39 7.59
N ARG A 11 1.63 -16.71 7.65
CA ARG A 11 0.37 -17.26 8.20
C ARG A 11 0.12 -16.81 9.64
N ARG A 12 1.17 -16.81 10.46
CA ARG A 12 1.05 -16.48 11.89
C ARG A 12 0.95 -14.98 12.12
N LEU A 13 1.69 -14.20 11.34
CA LEU A 13 1.57 -12.75 11.32
C LEU A 13 0.16 -12.32 10.90
N SER A 14 -0.36 -12.83 9.79
CA SER A 14 -1.72 -12.52 9.34
C SER A 14 -2.76 -12.91 10.38
N ALA A 15 -2.63 -14.10 11.00
CA ALA A 15 -3.54 -14.51 12.06
C ALA A 15 -3.49 -13.59 13.29
N MET A 16 -2.30 -13.13 13.68
CA MET A 16 -2.14 -12.17 14.77
C MET A 16 -2.81 -10.83 14.43
N ILE A 17 -2.55 -10.28 13.25
CA ILE A 17 -3.16 -9.01 12.81
C ILE A 17 -4.68 -9.13 12.77
N THR A 18 -5.23 -10.20 12.18
CA THR A 18 -6.67 -10.43 12.15
C THR A 18 -7.29 -10.51 13.55
N ALA A 19 -6.60 -11.15 14.50
CA ALA A 19 -7.13 -11.31 15.86
C ALA A 19 -7.04 -10.03 16.72
N ARG A 20 -6.02 -9.19 16.51
CA ARG A 20 -5.74 -8.00 17.34
C ARG A 20 -6.20 -6.70 16.70
N PHE A 21 -6.15 -6.61 15.38
CA PHE A 21 -6.39 -5.41 14.58
C PHE A 21 -7.28 -5.77 13.37
N PRO A 22 -8.53 -6.22 13.59
CA PRO A 22 -9.36 -6.83 12.56
C PRO A 22 -9.64 -5.92 11.35
N ASP A 23 -9.56 -4.59 11.53
CA ASP A 23 -9.77 -3.62 10.46
C ASP A 23 -8.59 -3.53 9.48
N PHE A 24 -7.40 -4.02 9.86
CA PHE A 24 -6.23 -4.09 9.01
C PHE A 24 -6.23 -5.40 8.22
N LEU A 25 -6.70 -5.34 6.99
CA LEU A 25 -6.80 -6.51 6.11
C LEU A 25 -5.46 -6.77 5.42
N PHE A 26 -5.04 -8.03 5.41
CA PHE A 26 -3.89 -8.44 4.61
C PHE A 26 -4.21 -8.25 3.12
N THR A 27 -3.26 -7.67 2.38
CA THR A 27 -3.38 -7.48 0.94
C THR A 27 -2.44 -8.44 0.20
N TYR A 28 -1.14 -8.19 0.27
CA TYR A 28 -0.12 -9.06 -0.31
C TYR A 28 1.25 -8.87 0.34
N GLU A 29 2.18 -9.74 -0.03
CA GLU A 29 3.58 -9.71 0.39
C GLU A 29 4.44 -9.34 -0.81
N TRP A 30 5.39 -8.42 -0.62
CA TRP A 30 6.37 -8.07 -1.63
C TRP A 30 7.74 -7.80 -1.00
N GLN A 31 8.80 -8.39 -1.55
CA GLN A 31 10.18 -8.24 -1.08
C GLN A 31 10.33 -8.33 0.45
N ASN A 32 9.77 -9.40 1.06
CA ASN A 32 9.76 -9.63 2.50
C ASN A 32 9.02 -8.58 3.35
N THR A 33 8.17 -7.75 2.72
CA THR A 33 7.27 -6.83 3.41
C THR A 33 5.84 -7.31 3.27
N TYR A 34 5.14 -7.38 4.40
CA TYR A 34 3.73 -7.72 4.50
C TYR A 34 2.91 -6.44 4.60
N GLY A 35 2.01 -6.21 3.64
CA GLY A 35 1.14 -5.05 3.65
C GLY A 35 -0.24 -5.35 4.23
N PHE A 36 -0.63 -4.53 5.18
CA PHE A 36 -1.97 -4.52 5.76
C PHE A 36 -2.60 -3.16 5.57
N VAL A 37 -3.87 -3.14 5.18
CA VAL A 37 -4.58 -1.93 4.84
C VAL A 37 -5.89 -1.85 5.62
N ARG A 38 -6.12 -0.72 6.27
CA ARG A 38 -7.40 -0.38 6.91
C ARG A 38 -8.11 0.69 6.08
N ARG A 39 -9.32 0.39 5.61
CA ARG A 39 -10.18 1.36 4.91
C ARG A 39 -11.01 2.14 5.92
N ASN A 40 -10.96 3.46 5.80
CA ASN A 40 -11.72 4.44 6.56
C ASN A 40 -12.84 5.06 5.69
N PRO A 41 -13.76 5.85 6.27
CA PRO A 41 -14.73 6.63 5.51
C PRO A 41 -14.07 7.50 4.42
N GLY A 42 -14.81 7.76 3.34
CA GLY A 42 -14.33 8.58 2.23
C GLY A 42 -13.19 7.97 1.40
N ARG A 43 -13.07 6.63 1.38
CA ARG A 43 -12.01 5.90 0.64
C ARG A 43 -10.59 6.26 1.09
N LEU A 44 -10.44 6.66 2.34
CA LEU A 44 -9.14 6.88 2.98
C LEU A 44 -8.58 5.54 3.46
N TYR A 45 -7.29 5.30 3.26
CA TYR A 45 -6.63 4.05 3.61
C TYR A 45 -5.45 4.30 4.54
N ASP A 46 -5.37 3.55 5.63
CA ASP A 46 -4.19 3.45 6.48
C ASP A 46 -3.36 2.24 6.04
N TYR A 47 -2.05 2.45 5.89
CA TYR A 47 -1.10 1.43 5.47
C TYR A 47 -0.22 1.05 6.64
N LEU A 48 -0.31 -0.20 7.07
CA LEU A 48 0.55 -0.82 8.06
C LEU A 48 1.49 -1.80 7.35
N LEU A 49 2.79 -1.54 7.41
CA LEU A 49 3.81 -2.32 6.73
C LEU A 49 4.63 -3.08 7.77
N ILE A 50 4.77 -4.39 7.61
CA ILE A 50 5.63 -5.21 8.45
C ILE A 50 6.74 -5.82 7.61
N GLY A 51 7.97 -5.37 7.81
CA GLY A 51 9.15 -5.83 7.10
C GLY A 51 9.80 -7.03 7.79
N ARG A 52 10.49 -7.83 7.00
CA ARG A 52 11.38 -8.89 7.50
C ARG A 52 12.79 -8.68 6.95
N THR A 53 13.73 -8.51 7.86
CA THR A 53 15.15 -8.30 7.57
C THR A 53 15.96 -9.50 8.05
N PHE A 54 17.13 -9.70 7.43
CA PHE A 54 18.09 -10.71 7.86
C PHE A 54 19.46 -10.09 7.92
N GLU A 55 20.19 -10.38 8.99
CA GLU A 55 21.59 -9.99 9.13
C GLU A 55 22.45 -11.22 9.45
N GLU A 56 23.73 -11.11 9.11
CA GLU A 56 24.72 -12.09 9.55
C GLU A 56 25.09 -11.80 11.01
N TYR A 57 25.15 -12.86 11.82
CA TYR A 57 25.54 -12.75 13.22
C TYR A 57 26.47 -13.90 13.57
N GLN A 58 27.74 -13.57 13.84
CA GLN A 58 28.81 -14.56 14.03
C GLN A 58 28.89 -15.54 12.85
N ALA A 59 28.86 -16.85 13.10
CA ALA A 59 28.82 -17.89 12.07
C ALA A 59 27.39 -18.23 11.58
N GLY A 60 26.42 -17.38 11.94
CA GLY A 60 24.99 -17.63 11.86
C GLY A 60 24.19 -16.51 11.20
N ARG A 61 22.86 -16.61 11.29
CA ARG A 61 21.91 -15.62 10.75
C ARG A 61 20.84 -15.26 11.76
N ARG A 62 20.50 -13.98 11.82
CA ARG A 62 19.35 -13.48 12.57
C ARG A 62 18.28 -12.95 11.64
N GLY A 63 17.03 -13.19 11.99
CA GLY A 63 15.87 -12.67 11.30
C GLY A 63 15.08 -11.75 12.24
N TYR A 64 14.70 -10.58 11.74
CA TYR A 64 13.93 -9.61 12.50
C TYR A 64 12.61 -9.27 11.83
N LEU A 65 11.65 -8.82 12.63
CA LEU A 65 10.40 -8.21 12.21
C LEU A 65 10.42 -6.74 12.60
N GLY A 66 10.21 -5.88 11.61
CA GLY A 66 10.16 -4.43 11.79
C GLY A 66 8.82 -3.86 11.36
N VAL A 67 8.38 -2.78 12.00
CA VAL A 67 7.29 -1.97 11.47
C VAL A 67 7.89 -0.96 10.49
N GLY A 68 7.50 -1.04 9.23
CA GLY A 68 7.84 -0.03 8.23
C GLY A 68 7.06 1.27 8.48
N PRO A 69 7.43 2.37 7.81
CA PRO A 69 6.79 3.67 7.99
C PRO A 69 5.28 3.58 7.81
N PRO A 70 4.46 3.93 8.83
CA PRO A 70 3.03 3.99 8.66
C PRO A 70 2.69 5.06 7.62
N GLY A 71 1.60 4.85 6.90
CA GLY A 71 1.14 5.81 5.90
C GLY A 71 -0.36 5.90 5.82
N ARG A 72 -0.84 6.97 5.19
CA ARG A 72 -2.25 7.21 4.90
C ARG A 72 -2.43 7.82 3.51
N GLY A 73 -3.47 7.44 2.80
CA GLY A 73 -3.71 7.94 1.44
C GLY A 73 -5.02 7.48 0.81
N TYR A 74 -5.22 7.85 -0.45
CA TYR A 74 -6.43 7.59 -1.23
C TYR A 74 -6.20 6.56 -2.35
N ASN A 75 -5.43 5.52 -2.07
CA ASN A 75 -5.23 4.39 -2.98
C ASN A 75 -5.21 3.07 -2.18
N PRO A 76 -5.88 2.00 -2.61
CA PRO A 76 -5.94 0.74 -1.86
C PRO A 76 -4.60 -0.02 -1.82
N ASP A 77 -3.67 0.27 -2.73
CA ASP A 77 -2.39 -0.42 -2.81
C ASP A 77 -1.35 0.14 -1.86
N TRP A 78 -0.85 -0.67 -0.93
CA TRP A 78 0.20 -0.28 0.01
C TRP A 78 1.59 -0.20 -0.63
N TYR A 79 1.87 -0.94 -1.72
CA TYR A 79 3.20 -0.99 -2.30
C TYR A 79 3.40 0.18 -3.28
N ALA A 80 3.75 1.33 -2.72
CA ALA A 80 4.26 2.45 -3.49
C ALA A 80 5.46 3.01 -2.71
N TRP A 81 6.65 2.52 -3.07
CA TRP A 81 7.92 2.85 -2.40
C TRP A 81 8.46 4.23 -2.78
N THR A 82 7.71 5.02 -3.55
CA THR A 82 8.10 6.37 -3.90
C THR A 82 7.55 7.35 -2.85
N THR A 83 8.43 7.74 -1.94
CA THR A 83 8.41 9.07 -1.31
C THR A 83 8.15 10.12 -2.40
N GLY A 84 6.89 10.49 -2.64
CA GLY A 84 6.55 11.40 -3.72
C GLY A 84 5.17 11.21 -4.32
N ASP A 85 4.47 10.11 -4.03
CA ASP A 85 3.10 9.95 -4.52
C ASP A 85 2.17 10.99 -3.87
N PRO A 86 1.53 11.87 -4.67
CA PRO A 86 0.76 12.98 -4.12
C PRO A 86 -0.50 12.50 -3.38
N TRP A 87 -0.99 11.28 -3.64
CA TRP A 87 -2.15 10.66 -2.98
C TRP A 87 -1.83 9.94 -1.66
N ARG A 88 -0.58 9.98 -1.18
CA ARG A 88 -0.16 9.34 0.07
C ARG A 88 0.75 10.23 0.89
N ARG A 89 0.68 10.10 2.22
CA ARG A 89 1.72 10.57 3.14
C ARG A 89 2.16 9.41 4.01
N SER A 90 3.46 9.31 4.27
CA SER A 90 4.03 8.32 5.20
C SER A 90 5.01 9.01 6.14
N LEU A 91 5.13 8.48 7.35
CA LEU A 91 6.00 9.03 8.37
C LEU A 91 7.38 8.37 8.30
N TRP A 92 8.17 8.75 7.29
CA TRP A 92 9.54 8.24 7.06
C TRP A 92 10.54 8.71 8.13
N ASN A 93 10.28 9.86 8.76
CA ASN A 93 11.17 10.48 9.76
C ASN A 93 10.89 9.98 11.19
N VAL A 94 9.98 9.02 11.39
CA VAL A 94 9.87 8.36 12.70
C VAL A 94 10.95 7.30 12.72
N GLU A 95 12.17 7.75 13.01
CA GLU A 95 13.35 6.92 13.23
C GLU A 95 13.12 6.00 14.44
N ASP A 96 13.62 4.77 14.33
CA ASP A 96 13.78 3.78 15.41
C ASP A 96 12.54 3.03 15.91
N TYR A 97 11.78 2.42 14.98
CA TYR A 97 11.08 1.20 15.36
C TYR A 97 12.09 0.06 15.49
N GLU A 98 12.62 -0.13 16.70
CA GLU A 98 13.50 -1.29 17.00
C GLU A 98 12.90 -2.59 16.44
N ASP A 99 13.71 -3.25 15.63
CA ASP A 99 13.44 -4.52 14.95
C ASP A 99 13.41 -5.67 15.98
N ILE A 100 12.43 -6.56 15.85
CA ILE A 100 12.16 -7.63 16.83
C ILE A 100 12.74 -8.94 16.33
N LEU A 101 13.71 -9.49 17.06
CA LEU A 101 14.33 -10.78 16.74
C LEU A 101 13.28 -11.90 16.79
N TYR A 102 13.04 -12.57 15.67
CA TYR A 102 12.12 -13.71 15.59
C TYR A 102 12.82 -15.04 15.30
N GLN A 103 14.07 -15.00 14.84
CA GLN A 103 14.87 -16.18 14.54
C GLN A 103 16.35 -15.91 14.76
N GLN A 104 17.04 -16.86 15.38
CA GLN A 104 18.50 -16.95 15.36
C GLN A 104 18.89 -18.36 14.94
N ASP A 105 19.60 -18.47 13.82
CA ASP A 105 20.01 -19.71 13.19
C ASP A 105 18.83 -20.65 12.90
N ARG A 106 18.75 -21.75 13.66
CA ARG A 106 17.67 -22.74 13.57
C ARG A 106 16.60 -22.57 14.66
N THR A 107 16.81 -21.65 15.60
CA THR A 107 15.90 -21.41 16.73
C THR A 107 14.93 -20.30 16.37
N ALA A 108 13.64 -20.57 16.55
CA ALA A 108 12.55 -19.65 16.27
C ALA A 108 11.95 -19.12 17.58
N PHE A 109 11.73 -17.81 17.64
CA PHE A 109 11.10 -17.09 18.76
C PHE A 109 9.83 -16.36 18.28
N LEU A 110 9.17 -16.91 17.26
CA LEU A 110 8.14 -16.20 16.51
C LEU A 110 6.92 -15.82 17.37
N ASP A 111 6.54 -16.64 18.34
CA ASP A 111 5.41 -16.37 19.24
C ASP A 111 5.64 -15.09 20.05
N ASP A 112 6.80 -15.02 20.71
CA ASP A 112 7.20 -13.87 21.52
C ASP A 112 7.44 -12.65 20.64
N ALA A 113 8.02 -12.83 19.46
CA ALA A 113 8.22 -11.75 18.50
C ALA A 113 6.89 -11.16 18.01
N LEU A 114 5.89 -12.01 17.71
CA LEU A 114 4.57 -11.54 17.30
C LEU A 114 3.82 -10.84 18.43
N LYS A 115 4.00 -11.27 19.68
CA LYS A 115 3.43 -10.59 20.85
C LYS A 115 4.02 -9.18 21.00
N GLN A 116 5.35 -9.07 20.98
CA GLN A 116 6.04 -7.79 21.04
C GLN A 116 5.65 -6.87 19.87
N LEU A 117 5.52 -7.44 18.67
CA LEU A 117 5.11 -6.70 17.48
C LEU A 117 3.70 -6.13 17.64
N ALA A 118 2.76 -6.92 18.18
CA ALA A 118 1.40 -6.47 18.45
C ALA A 118 1.39 -5.30 19.46
N GLU A 119 2.11 -5.44 20.56
CA GLU A 119 2.24 -4.39 21.59
C GLU A 119 2.83 -3.10 21.00
N LYS A 120 3.83 -3.23 20.13
CA LYS A 120 4.44 -2.11 19.40
C LYS A 120 3.45 -1.42 18.45
N ILE A 121 2.69 -2.19 17.67
CA ILE A 121 1.65 -1.65 16.77
C ILE A 121 0.62 -0.86 17.58
N GLU A 122 0.12 -1.45 18.66
CA GLU A 122 -0.93 -0.86 19.49
C GLU A 122 -0.46 0.43 20.18
N ARG A 123 0.73 0.43 20.77
CA ARG A 123 1.25 1.56 21.54
C ARG A 123 1.82 2.67 20.66
N ASP A 124 2.56 2.30 19.62
CA ASP A 124 3.43 3.25 18.92
C ASP A 124 2.89 3.63 17.54
N ILE A 125 2.11 2.75 16.88
CA ILE A 125 1.67 2.95 15.49
C ILE A 125 0.24 3.45 15.40
N LEU A 126 -0.71 2.77 16.06
CA LEU A 126 -2.14 3.13 15.99
C LEU A 126 -2.41 4.59 16.37
N PRO A 127 -1.80 5.16 17.43
CA PRO A 127 -2.04 6.55 17.79
C PRO A 127 -1.63 7.54 16.70
N LEU A 128 -0.68 7.21 15.82
CA LEU A 128 -0.21 8.12 14.77
C LEU A 128 -1.31 8.42 13.75
N TYR A 129 -2.12 7.41 13.42
CA TYR A 129 -3.28 7.53 12.53
C TYR A 129 -4.34 8.50 13.06
N GLU A 130 -4.44 8.65 14.38
CA GLU A 130 -5.42 9.55 15.00
C GLU A 130 -4.83 10.92 15.36
N THR A 131 -3.52 11.02 15.54
CA THR A 131 -2.90 12.24 16.11
C THR A 131 -2.05 13.03 15.13
N ILE A 132 -1.30 12.36 14.24
CA ILE A 132 -0.37 12.99 13.30
C ILE A 132 -1.00 13.10 11.92
N PHE A 133 -1.48 12.00 11.37
CA PHE A 133 -1.99 11.96 10.00
C PHE A 133 -3.15 12.93 9.71
N PRO A 134 -4.10 13.18 10.63
CA PRO A 134 -5.14 14.19 10.41
C PRO A 134 -4.61 15.62 10.34
N LYS A 135 -3.40 15.87 10.87
CA LYS A 135 -2.76 17.19 10.90
C LYS A 135 -1.81 17.43 9.74
N LEU A 136 -1.43 16.40 8.98
CA LEU A 136 -0.60 16.56 7.78
C LEU A 136 -1.36 17.40 6.75
N PRO A 137 -0.69 18.34 6.05
CA PRO A 137 -1.35 19.37 5.26
C PRO A 137 -2.34 18.78 4.26
N SER A 138 -3.51 19.41 4.27
CA SER A 138 -4.80 18.76 4.11
C SER A 138 -5.54 19.18 2.84
N SER A 139 -4.94 19.88 1.88
CA SER A 139 -5.56 20.18 0.57
C SER A 139 -5.10 19.21 -0.53
N GLU A 140 -3.80 18.92 -0.60
CA GLU A 140 -3.20 18.09 -1.64
C GLU A 140 -3.65 16.63 -1.59
N LEU A 141 -3.99 16.09 -0.42
CA LEU A 141 -4.61 14.78 -0.30
C LEU A 141 -6.12 14.82 -0.60
N ARG A 142 -6.81 15.92 -0.28
CA ARG A 142 -8.26 16.05 -0.49
C ARG A 142 -8.68 15.97 -1.96
N GLN A 143 -7.87 16.48 -2.90
CA GLN A 143 -8.16 16.29 -4.33
C GLN A 143 -8.21 14.79 -4.69
N TRP A 144 -7.29 13.98 -4.15
CA TRP A 144 -7.26 12.53 -4.39
C TRP A 144 -8.42 11.78 -3.75
N GLN A 145 -9.05 12.34 -2.71
CA GLN A 145 -10.31 11.81 -2.17
C GLN A 145 -11.39 11.79 -3.24
N GLY A 146 -11.62 12.91 -3.92
CA GLY A 146 -12.64 12.99 -4.97
C GLY A 146 -12.40 12.01 -6.11
N LEU A 147 -11.13 11.85 -6.50
CA LEU A 147 -10.74 10.84 -7.49
C LEU A 147 -11.05 9.42 -7.00
N ALA A 148 -10.64 9.07 -5.78
CA ALA A 148 -10.87 7.75 -5.21
C ALA A 148 -12.36 7.44 -5.02
N GLU A 149 -13.16 8.40 -4.55
CA GLU A 149 -14.60 8.28 -4.39
C GLU A 149 -15.34 8.15 -5.74
N CYS A 150 -14.84 8.82 -6.78
CA CYS A 150 -15.39 8.74 -8.12
C CYS A 150 -15.05 7.40 -8.80
N VAL A 151 -13.78 7.00 -8.78
CA VAL A 151 -13.26 5.93 -9.65
C VAL A 151 -13.25 4.56 -8.98
N LEU A 152 -12.89 4.44 -7.70
CA LEU A 152 -12.78 3.12 -7.04
C LEU A 152 -14.07 2.31 -7.08
N PRO A 153 -15.28 2.87 -6.83
CA PRO A 153 -16.52 2.10 -6.94
C PRO A 153 -16.73 1.51 -8.34
N GLN A 154 -16.25 2.20 -9.37
CA GLN A 154 -16.40 1.76 -10.76
C GLN A 154 -15.40 0.66 -11.12
N LEU A 155 -14.17 0.74 -10.60
CA LEU A 155 -13.20 -0.35 -10.69
C LEU A 155 -13.73 -1.61 -9.98
N GLU A 156 -14.26 -1.44 -8.77
CA GLU A 156 -14.88 -2.52 -7.98
C GLU A 156 -16.08 -3.15 -8.71
N ALA A 157 -16.96 -2.33 -9.29
CA ALA A 157 -18.10 -2.82 -10.07
C ALA A 157 -17.64 -3.56 -11.34
N LEU A 158 -16.68 -3.00 -12.09
CA LEU A 158 -16.15 -3.64 -13.30
C LEU A 158 -15.54 -5.01 -13.00
N ALA A 159 -14.74 -5.10 -11.94
CA ALA A 159 -14.14 -6.35 -11.49
C ALA A 159 -15.19 -7.43 -11.13
N GLN A 160 -16.32 -7.03 -10.54
CA GLN A 160 -17.39 -7.94 -10.14
C GLN A 160 -18.30 -8.33 -11.31
N GLU A 161 -18.67 -7.37 -12.16
CA GLU A 161 -19.66 -7.54 -13.22
C GLU A 161 -19.04 -8.12 -14.50
N ASN A 162 -17.78 -7.78 -14.79
CA ASN A 162 -17.07 -8.23 -16.00
C ASN A 162 -15.57 -8.50 -15.72
N PRO A 163 -15.24 -9.63 -15.07
CA PRO A 163 -13.87 -9.96 -14.66
C PRO A 163 -12.90 -10.13 -15.84
N ASP A 164 -13.39 -10.60 -16.99
CA ASP A 164 -12.57 -10.71 -18.20
C ASP A 164 -12.14 -9.34 -18.70
N ARG A 165 -13.10 -8.39 -18.76
CA ARG A 165 -12.81 -7.01 -19.15
C ARG A 165 -11.90 -6.31 -18.15
N TRP A 166 -12.11 -6.55 -16.85
CA TRP A 166 -11.22 -6.07 -15.80
C TRP A 166 -9.77 -6.53 -16.02
N GLU A 167 -9.57 -7.82 -16.29
CA GLU A 167 -8.23 -8.37 -16.50
C GLU A 167 -7.56 -7.83 -17.78
N GLU A 168 -8.33 -7.63 -18.86
CA GLU A 168 -7.84 -6.94 -20.07
C GLU A 168 -7.34 -5.53 -19.75
N LEU A 169 -8.14 -4.76 -19.01
CA LEU A 169 -7.83 -3.39 -18.65
C LEU A 169 -6.59 -3.33 -17.74
N ARG A 170 -6.48 -4.23 -16.76
CA ARG A 170 -5.31 -4.36 -15.88
C ARG A 170 -4.03 -4.71 -16.66
N LYS A 171 -4.13 -5.62 -17.64
CA LYS A 171 -3.01 -5.97 -18.54
C LYS A 171 -2.60 -4.78 -19.39
N TRP A 172 -3.57 -4.04 -19.94
CA TRP A 172 -3.32 -2.82 -20.71
C TRP A 172 -2.60 -1.78 -19.86
N GLN A 173 -3.11 -1.46 -18.66
CA GLN A 173 -2.52 -0.48 -17.75
C GLN A 173 -1.08 -0.84 -17.38
N LYS A 174 -0.83 -2.12 -17.07
CA LYS A 174 0.50 -2.64 -16.75
C LYS A 174 1.46 -2.59 -17.94
N ALA A 175 0.98 -2.85 -19.16
CA ALA A 175 1.78 -2.74 -20.37
C ALA A 175 2.13 -1.27 -20.67
N ALA A 176 1.15 -0.37 -20.57
CA ALA A 176 1.33 1.08 -20.75
C ALA A 176 2.34 1.67 -19.75
N ALA A 177 2.28 1.24 -18.47
CA ALA A 177 3.24 1.68 -17.45
C ALA A 177 4.68 1.24 -17.74
N ARG A 178 4.87 0.07 -18.39
CA ARG A 178 6.19 -0.48 -18.71
C ARG A 178 6.81 0.12 -19.97
N SER A 179 6.00 0.45 -20.97
CA SER A 179 6.50 0.84 -22.28
C SER A 179 7.00 2.29 -22.31
N ARG A 180 6.63 3.16 -21.35
CA ARG A 180 6.73 4.64 -21.45
C ARG A 180 6.17 5.20 -22.77
N ALA A 181 5.49 4.37 -23.55
CA ALA A 181 5.04 4.62 -24.89
C ALA A 181 3.52 4.55 -24.85
N VAL A 182 2.94 5.74 -24.76
CA VAL A 182 1.55 6.07 -25.06
C VAL A 182 1.26 5.73 -26.53
N GLN A 183 1.34 4.47 -26.93
CA GLN A 183 1.12 4.05 -28.32
C GLN A 183 -0.11 3.15 -28.50
N ALA A 184 -0.64 2.57 -27.43
CA ALA A 184 -1.95 1.94 -27.48
C ALA A 184 -3.00 3.00 -27.14
N GLU A 185 -4.03 3.12 -27.99
CA GLU A 185 -5.19 3.94 -27.66
C GLU A 185 -5.77 3.49 -26.31
N PRO A 186 -6.11 4.44 -25.41
CA PRO A 186 -6.69 4.09 -24.12
C PRO A 186 -8.05 3.42 -24.32
N PRO A 187 -8.35 2.34 -23.57
CA PRO A 187 -9.68 1.74 -23.53
C PRO A 187 -10.76 2.77 -23.20
N GLU A 188 -11.99 2.52 -23.67
CA GLU A 188 -13.13 3.43 -23.48
C GLU A 188 -13.36 3.79 -22.01
N GLU A 189 -13.15 2.84 -21.09
CA GLU A 189 -13.26 3.06 -19.64
C GLU A 189 -12.23 4.06 -19.13
N MET A 190 -10.99 3.97 -19.60
CA MET A 190 -9.93 4.94 -19.23
C MET A 190 -10.26 6.32 -19.78
N VAL A 191 -10.73 6.41 -21.03
CA VAL A 191 -11.16 7.69 -21.64
C VAL A 191 -12.28 8.31 -20.81
N ARG A 192 -13.30 7.52 -20.46
CA ARG A 192 -14.43 7.96 -19.65
C ARG A 192 -13.99 8.43 -18.26
N TRP A 193 -13.19 7.65 -17.54
CA TRP A 193 -12.70 8.06 -16.22
C TRP A 193 -11.81 9.29 -16.28
N HIS A 194 -10.99 9.46 -17.32
CA HIS A 194 -10.23 10.69 -17.50
C HIS A 194 -11.15 11.91 -17.68
N GLN A 195 -12.27 11.78 -18.39
CA GLN A 195 -13.27 12.85 -18.50
C GLN A 195 -13.97 13.14 -17.16
N GLU A 196 -14.34 12.10 -16.41
CA GLU A 196 -14.93 12.24 -15.08
C GLU A 196 -13.97 12.91 -14.10
N ILE A 197 -12.68 12.52 -14.11
CA ILE A 197 -11.64 13.13 -13.28
C ILE A 197 -11.43 14.60 -13.66
N ARG A 198 -11.47 14.95 -14.95
CA ARG A 198 -11.40 16.37 -15.38
C ARG A 198 -12.58 17.20 -14.87
N ALA A 199 -13.75 16.58 -14.68
CA ALA A 199 -14.91 17.27 -14.12
C ALA A 199 -14.83 17.47 -12.60
N LEU A 200 -13.90 16.79 -11.91
CA LEU A 200 -13.71 16.94 -10.47
C LEU A 200 -13.08 18.31 -10.14
N PRO A 201 -13.47 18.93 -9.01
CA PRO A 201 -12.76 20.08 -8.46
C PRO A 201 -11.26 19.79 -8.32
N PHE A 202 -10.42 20.81 -8.51
CA PHE A 202 -8.95 20.75 -8.49
C PHE A 202 -8.30 20.07 -9.70
N PHE A 203 -8.90 19.04 -10.30
CA PHE A 203 -8.32 18.35 -11.44
C PHE A 203 -8.61 19.02 -12.79
N GLY A 204 -9.73 19.73 -12.97
CA GLY A 204 -10.10 20.30 -14.28
C GLY A 204 -9.01 21.14 -14.96
N GLU A 205 -8.61 22.26 -14.34
CA GLU A 205 -7.55 23.12 -14.92
C GLU A 205 -6.17 22.44 -14.88
N MET A 206 -5.88 21.68 -13.81
CA MET A 206 -4.57 21.03 -13.64
C MET A 206 -4.33 19.90 -14.63
N TYR A 207 -5.37 19.15 -15.02
CA TYR A 207 -5.22 17.98 -15.89
C TYR A 207 -4.70 18.38 -17.27
N ASP A 208 -5.20 19.49 -17.82
CA ASP A 208 -4.84 19.95 -19.16
C ASP A 208 -3.51 20.74 -19.14
N GLN A 209 -3.20 21.42 -18.04
CA GLN A 209 -2.00 22.26 -17.94
C GLN A 209 -0.76 21.53 -17.40
N SER A 210 -0.93 20.40 -16.71
CA SER A 210 0.15 19.70 -16.01
C SER A 210 0.33 18.25 -16.48
N PRO A 211 1.34 17.96 -17.32
CA PRO A 211 1.74 16.58 -17.63
C PRO A 211 2.01 15.74 -16.38
N ILE A 212 2.58 16.36 -15.34
CA ILE A 212 2.87 15.72 -14.05
C ILE A 212 1.59 15.23 -13.37
N THR A 213 0.50 16.01 -13.43
CA THR A 213 -0.79 15.58 -12.85
C THR A 213 -1.36 14.37 -13.58
N ARG A 214 -1.24 14.33 -14.91
CA ARG A 214 -1.65 13.18 -15.73
C ARG A 214 -0.83 11.93 -15.41
N ASP A 215 0.48 12.07 -15.26
CA ASP A 215 1.37 10.97 -14.86
C ASP A 215 1.02 10.44 -13.46
N HIS A 216 0.71 11.34 -12.52
CA HIS A 216 0.26 10.95 -11.19
C HIS A 216 -1.08 10.20 -11.23
N ILE A 217 -2.08 10.67 -11.99
CA ILE A 217 -3.36 9.96 -12.16
C ILE A 217 -3.14 8.58 -12.79
N PHE A 218 -2.30 8.50 -13.82
CA PHE A 218 -1.96 7.23 -14.47
C PHE A 218 -1.28 6.25 -13.49
N ASN A 219 -0.34 6.73 -12.68
CA ASN A 219 0.30 5.91 -11.65
C ASN A 219 -0.70 5.47 -10.58
N TRP A 220 -1.63 6.36 -10.18
CA TRP A 220 -2.71 6.00 -9.25
C TRP A 220 -3.55 4.83 -9.77
N PHE A 221 -3.91 4.82 -11.06
CA PHE A 221 -4.62 3.70 -11.68
C PHE A 221 -3.82 2.41 -11.64
N THR A 222 -2.53 2.48 -11.94
CA THR A 222 -1.61 1.33 -11.90
C THR A 222 -1.64 0.66 -10.53
N HIS A 223 -1.58 1.46 -9.46
CA HIS A 223 -1.65 0.99 -8.09
C HIS A 223 -3.04 0.46 -7.73
N ALA A 224 -4.11 1.21 -8.03
CA ALA A 224 -5.47 0.80 -7.69
C ALA A 224 -5.83 -0.56 -8.33
N MET A 225 -5.51 -0.75 -9.61
CA MET A 225 -5.79 -1.99 -10.34
C MET A 225 -4.91 -3.18 -9.93
N GLN A 226 -3.82 -2.95 -9.18
CA GLN A 226 -2.97 -4.05 -8.71
C GLN A 226 -3.58 -4.80 -7.52
N VAL A 227 -4.41 -4.13 -6.72
CA VAL A 227 -4.96 -4.68 -5.47
C VAL A 227 -6.41 -5.10 -5.58
N HIS A 228 -7.16 -4.56 -6.54
CA HIS A 228 -8.49 -5.06 -6.86
C HIS A 228 -8.39 -6.35 -7.71
N PRO A 229 -8.92 -7.49 -7.24
CA PRO A 229 -9.01 -8.71 -8.03
C PRO A 229 -10.08 -8.59 -9.11
#